data_AF-A0A1D2U096-F1
#
_entry.id   AF-A0A1D2U096-F1
#
_cell.length_a   1.000
_cell.length_b   1.000
_cell.length_c   1.000
_cell.angle_alpha   90.00
_cell.angle_beta   90.00
_cell.angle_gamma   90.00
#
_symmetry.space_group_name_H-M   'P 1'
#
loop_
_entity.id
_entity.type
_entity.pdbx_description
1 polymer ?
#
loop_
_entity_poly.entity_id
_entity_poly.type
_entity_poly.pdbx_seq_one_letter_code
_entity_poly.pdbx_strand_id
1 'polypeptide(L)'
;MLKRNGRPVGADTAEGNGAANAPFELRENDRINAQIDSYIKENPKHWDAIKAMPRERLERHAVWQHLRFNARKQKLDDGLLRRIEENPELKQDFEKLLERVPENQRDRARVSIARTLVLSQSRSQRQNPKSAVAV
;
A
#
# COMPACT_ATOMS: atom_id res chain seq x y z
N MET A 1 -20.00 0.26 -34.22
CA MET A 1 -20.66 0.92 -33.08
C MET A 1 -20.11 0.31 -31.79
N LEU A 2 -19.20 0.99 -31.08
CA LEU A 2 -18.65 0.56 -29.79
C LEU A 2 -19.36 1.32 -28.66
N LYS A 3 -20.09 0.60 -27.80
CA LYS A 3 -20.68 1.16 -26.58
C LYS A 3 -19.58 1.33 -25.52
N ARG A 4 -19.28 2.59 -25.20
CA ARG A 4 -18.47 3.01 -24.07
C ARG A 4 -19.41 3.34 -22.89
N ASN A 5 -18.98 2.91 -21.71
CA ASN A 5 -19.16 3.55 -20.39
C ASN A 5 -20.51 3.47 -19.68
N GLY A 6 -20.45 2.88 -18.49
CA GLY A 6 -21.51 2.92 -17.48
C GLY A 6 -21.09 2.22 -16.19
N ARG A 7 -19.97 2.62 -15.58
CA ARG A 7 -19.73 2.32 -14.16
C ARG A 7 -19.15 3.56 -13.50
N PRO A 8 -19.84 4.17 -12.52
CA PRO A 8 -19.28 5.29 -11.79
C PRO A 8 -18.08 4.77 -11.01
N VAL A 9 -16.94 5.40 -11.26
CA VAL A 9 -15.74 5.30 -10.43
C VAL A 9 -16.17 5.80 -9.06
N GLY A 10 -16.25 4.89 -8.10
CA GLY A 10 -16.55 5.21 -6.71
C GLY A 10 -15.58 6.28 -6.25
N ALA A 11 -16.16 7.44 -5.95
CA ALA A 11 -15.48 8.61 -5.46
C ALA A 11 -14.65 8.25 -4.22
N ASP A 12 -13.48 8.85 -4.17
CA ASP A 12 -12.60 8.90 -3.03
C ASP A 12 -13.35 9.34 -1.76
N THR A 13 -13.74 8.40 -0.91
CA THR A 13 -14.10 8.71 0.48
C THR A 13 -12.82 8.64 1.31
N ALA A 14 -12.06 9.74 1.28
CA ALA A 14 -11.21 10.11 2.39
C ALA A 14 -12.08 10.82 3.42
N GLU A 15 -12.78 10.07 4.27
CA GLU A 15 -13.48 10.64 5.42
C GLU A 15 -13.25 9.78 6.67
N GLY A 16 -12.86 10.47 7.74
CA GLY A 16 -13.23 10.10 9.10
C GLY A 16 -12.34 9.09 9.81
N ASN A 17 -11.30 9.59 10.47
CA ASN A 17 -10.94 9.04 11.77
C ASN A 17 -12.18 9.17 12.69
N GLY A 18 -12.91 8.07 12.87
CA GLY A 18 -14.04 7.95 13.78
C GLY A 18 -15.41 8.22 13.16
N ALA A 19 -16.02 7.22 12.51
CA ALA A 19 -17.47 7.23 12.28
C ALA A 19 -18.06 5.80 12.23
N ALA A 20 -18.99 5.58 13.17
CA ALA A 20 -20.06 4.59 13.21
C ALA A 20 -19.71 3.09 13.29
N ASN A 21 -20.19 2.46 14.38
CA ASN A 21 -20.46 1.01 14.51
C ASN A 21 -21.55 0.56 13.52
N ALA A 22 -21.39 0.79 12.22
CA ALA A 22 -22.15 0.06 11.22
C ALA A 22 -21.59 -1.37 11.17
N PRO A 23 -22.43 -2.42 11.08
CA PRO A 23 -21.92 -3.77 10.86
C PRO A 23 -21.09 -3.75 9.58
N PHE A 24 -19.79 -3.96 9.71
CA PHE A 24 -18.88 -4.08 8.58
C PHE A 24 -19.29 -5.30 7.77
N GLU A 25 -19.85 -5.10 6.57
CA GLU A 25 -20.07 -6.21 5.65
C GLU A 25 -18.71 -6.73 5.19
N LEU A 26 -18.34 -7.90 5.70
CA LEU A 26 -17.11 -8.56 5.31
C LEU A 26 -17.24 -9.02 3.85
N ARG A 27 -16.60 -8.30 2.94
CA ARG A 27 -16.55 -8.67 1.54
C ARG A 27 -15.70 -9.94 1.38
N GLU A 28 -16.34 -11.06 1.08
CA GLU A 28 -15.66 -12.32 0.83
C GLU A 28 -14.88 -12.30 -0.48
N ASN A 29 -13.76 -13.02 -0.51
CA ASN A 29 -12.93 -13.20 -1.69
C ASN A 29 -12.47 -14.66 -1.77
N ASP A 30 -13.09 -15.42 -2.66
CA ASP A 30 -12.87 -16.86 -2.82
C ASP A 30 -11.39 -17.22 -2.99
N ARG A 31 -10.64 -16.40 -3.71
CA ARG A 31 -9.20 -16.63 -3.92
C ARG A 31 -8.41 -16.52 -2.62
N ILE A 32 -8.76 -15.54 -1.77
CA ILE A 32 -8.09 -15.36 -0.48
C ILE A 32 -8.50 -16.47 0.48
N ASN A 33 -9.78 -16.84 0.50
CA ASN A 33 -10.28 -17.94 1.31
C ASN A 33 -9.58 -19.25 0.97
N ALA A 34 -9.43 -19.56 -0.33
CA ALA A 34 -8.68 -20.74 -0.77
C ALA A 34 -7.20 -20.71 -0.32
N GLN A 35 -6.55 -19.54 -0.33
CA GLN A 35 -5.19 -19.40 0.19
C GLN A 35 -5.12 -19.63 1.71
N ILE A 36 -6.10 -19.14 2.45
CA ILE A 36 -6.21 -19.38 3.90
C ILE A 36 -6.39 -20.88 4.16
N ASP A 37 -7.28 -21.55 3.43
CA ASP A 37 -7.52 -22.99 3.58
C ASP A 37 -6.27 -23.82 3.27
N SER A 38 -5.55 -23.47 2.19
CA SER A 38 -4.25 -24.09 1.87
C SER A 38 -3.25 -23.90 3.01
N TYR A 39 -3.12 -22.68 3.53
CA TYR A 39 -2.19 -22.37 4.62
C TYR A 39 -2.54 -23.15 5.90
N ILE A 40 -3.83 -23.26 6.24
CA ILE A 40 -4.31 -24.03 7.39
C ILE A 40 -3.97 -25.51 7.23
N LYS A 41 -4.20 -26.08 6.04
CA LYS A 41 -3.89 -27.49 5.74
C LYS A 41 -2.40 -27.79 5.84
N GLU A 42 -1.56 -26.86 5.39
CA GLU A 42 -0.10 -26.99 5.44
C GLU A 42 0.47 -26.77 6.86
N ASN A 43 -0.24 -26.02 7.71
CA ASN A 43 0.24 -25.61 9.04
C ASN A 43 -0.72 -25.99 10.18
N PRO A 44 -1.04 -27.28 10.38
CA PRO A 44 -2.05 -27.71 11.35
C PRO A 44 -1.68 -27.33 12.79
N LYS A 45 -0.39 -27.41 13.17
CA LYS A 45 0.07 -27.00 14.52
C LYS A 45 -0.16 -25.51 14.80
N HIS A 46 0.03 -24.67 13.79
CA HIS A 46 -0.20 -23.23 13.92
C HIS A 46 -1.69 -22.93 14.04
N TRP A 47 -2.50 -23.62 13.24
CA TRP A 47 -3.96 -23.53 13.31
C TRP A 47 -4.51 -23.97 14.67
N ASP A 48 -4.01 -25.07 15.23
CA ASP A 48 -4.40 -25.54 16.57
C ASP A 48 -4.02 -24.53 17.66
N ALA A 49 -2.84 -23.92 17.56
CA ALA A 49 -2.43 -22.85 18.47
C ALA A 49 -3.36 -21.63 18.39
N ILE A 50 -3.80 -21.23 17.19
CA ILE A 50 -4.77 -20.14 16.99
C ILE A 50 -6.13 -20.50 17.61
N LYS A 51 -6.65 -21.70 17.34
CA LYS A 51 -7.93 -22.17 17.91
C LYS A 51 -7.91 -22.24 19.43
N ALA A 52 -6.77 -22.58 20.03
CA ALA A 52 -6.61 -22.65 21.47
C ALA A 52 -6.46 -21.27 22.15
N MET A 53 -6.29 -20.18 21.39
CA MET A 53 -6.15 -18.85 21.99
C MET A 53 -7.50 -18.30 22.50
N PRO A 54 -7.51 -17.64 23.67
CA PRO A 54 -8.67 -16.88 24.12
C PRO A 54 -9.04 -15.77 23.14
N ARG A 55 -10.35 -15.49 23.02
CA ARG A 55 -10.87 -14.46 22.12
C ARG A 55 -10.22 -13.09 22.32
N GLU A 56 -10.07 -12.65 23.56
CA GLU A 56 -9.43 -11.37 23.88
C GLU A 56 -7.98 -11.28 23.35
N ARG A 57 -7.24 -12.40 23.40
CA ARG A 57 -5.88 -12.46 22.86
C ARG A 57 -5.88 -12.38 21.32
N LEU A 58 -6.86 -13.00 20.67
CA LEU A 58 -7.02 -12.89 19.21
C LEU A 58 -7.37 -11.47 18.78
N GLU A 59 -8.27 -10.79 19.50
CA GLU A 59 -8.65 -9.39 19.24
C GLU A 59 -7.44 -8.46 19.38
N ARG A 60 -6.67 -8.59 20.47
CA ARG A 60 -5.43 -7.81 20.66
C ARG A 60 -4.40 -8.10 19.58
N HIS A 61 -4.25 -9.36 19.16
CA HIS A 61 -3.36 -9.71 18.08
C HIS A 61 -3.80 -9.09 16.75
N ALA A 62 -5.10 -9.07 16.45
CA ALA A 62 -5.63 -8.41 15.25
C ALA A 62 -5.30 -6.91 15.26
N VAL A 63 -5.56 -6.22 16.38
CA VAL A 63 -5.19 -4.81 16.55
C VAL A 63 -3.68 -4.60 16.38
N TRP A 64 -2.86 -5.47 16.96
CA TRP A 64 -1.41 -5.40 16.80
C TRP A 64 -0.96 -5.56 15.34
N GLN A 65 -1.56 -6.48 14.59
CA GLN A 65 -1.26 -6.65 13.16
C GLN A 65 -1.61 -5.39 12.36
N HIS A 66 -2.73 -4.73 12.69
CA HIS A 66 -3.10 -3.45 12.10
C HIS A 66 -2.08 -2.35 12.42
N LEU A 67 -1.67 -2.22 13.68
CA LEU A 67 -0.64 -1.26 14.08
C LEU A 67 0.69 -1.52 13.35
N ARG A 68 1.11 -2.79 13.28
CA ARG A 68 2.34 -3.18 12.58
C ARG A 68 2.26 -2.93 11.08
N PHE A 69 1.11 -3.15 10.46
CA PHE A 69 0.88 -2.82 9.06
C PHE A 69 1.01 -1.32 8.81
N ASN A 70 0.35 -0.50 9.63
CA ASN A 70 0.41 0.97 9.53
C ASN A 70 1.82 1.50 9.74
N ALA A 71 2.54 1.02 10.77
CA ALA A 71 3.92 1.42 11.03
C ALA A 71 4.86 1.05 9.87
N ARG A 72 4.69 -0.13 9.26
CA ARG A 72 5.47 -0.53 8.08
C ARG A 72 5.17 0.37 6.87
N LYS A 73 3.90 0.68 6.66
CA LYS A 73 3.48 1.57 5.56
C LYS A 73 4.09 2.96 5.73
N GLN A 74 3.97 3.56 6.91
CA GLN A 74 4.58 4.85 7.23
C GLN A 74 6.09 4.85 7.00
N LYS A 75 6.80 3.85 7.53
CA LYS A 75 8.25 3.71 7.33
C LYS A 75 8.64 3.65 5.85
N LEU A 76 7.86 2.95 5.02
CA LEU A 76 8.10 2.90 3.58
C LEU A 76 7.85 4.26 2.93
N ASP A 77 6.76 4.92 3.29
CA ASP A 77 6.39 6.23 2.74
C ASP A 77 7.43 7.30 3.12
N ASP A 78 7.90 7.32 4.36
CA ASP A 78 8.98 8.19 4.84
C ASP A 78 10.30 7.90 4.10
N GLY A 79 10.60 6.61 3.90
CA GLY A 79 11.79 6.19 3.14
C GLY A 79 11.75 6.63 1.67
N LEU A 80 10.57 6.71 1.06
CA LEU A 80 10.40 7.23 -0.30
C LEU A 80 10.64 8.74 -0.35
N LEU A 81 10.07 9.49 0.59
CA LEU A 81 10.25 10.95 0.66
C LEU A 81 11.70 11.32 0.92
N ARG A 82 12.37 10.60 1.83
CA ARG A 82 13.80 10.80 2.09
C ARG A 82 14.66 10.60 0.83
N ARG A 83 14.38 9.58 0.01
CA ARG A 83 15.11 9.37 -1.25
C ARG A 83 14.95 10.50 -2.26
N ILE A 84 13.79 11.16 -2.24
CA ILE A 84 13.53 12.32 -3.09
C ILE A 84 14.31 13.53 -2.58
N GLU A 85 14.37 13.73 -1.27
CA GLU A 85 15.17 14.81 -0.66
C GLU A 85 16.68 14.63 -0.90
N GLU A 86 17.17 13.39 -0.88
CA GLU A 86 18.58 13.05 -1.14
C GLU A 86 18.99 13.23 -2.62
N ASN A 87 18.02 13.30 -3.55
CA ASN A 87 18.29 13.46 -4.98
C ASN A 87 17.71 14.78 -5.52
N PRO A 88 18.56 15.76 -5.91
CA PRO A 88 18.10 17.07 -6.33
C PRO A 88 17.27 17.06 -7.63
N GLU A 89 17.50 16.11 -8.54
CA GLU A 89 16.72 15.95 -9.76
C GLU A 89 15.30 15.47 -9.43
N LEU A 90 15.20 14.42 -8.61
CA LEU A 90 13.90 13.90 -8.16
C LEU A 90 13.11 14.94 -7.37
N LYS A 91 13.79 15.74 -6.55
CA LYS A 91 13.15 16.80 -5.76
C LYS A 91 12.47 17.84 -6.66
N GLN A 92 13.14 18.28 -7.72
CA GLN A 92 12.57 19.24 -8.66
C GLN A 92 11.35 18.70 -9.40
N ASP A 93 11.41 17.46 -9.86
CA ASP A 93 10.28 16.83 -10.55
C ASP A 93 9.11 16.58 -9.61
N PHE A 94 9.41 16.21 -8.37
CA PHE A 94 8.42 16.05 -7.32
C PHE A 94 7.68 17.36 -7.01
N GLU A 95 8.40 18.46 -6.83
CA GLU A 95 7.80 19.78 -6.55
C GLU A 95 6.91 20.27 -7.70
N LYS A 96 7.39 20.15 -8.95
CA LYS A 96 6.59 20.50 -10.16
C LYS A 96 5.30 19.70 -10.26
N LEU A 97 5.33 18.42 -9.89
CA LEU A 97 4.15 17.56 -9.91
C LEU A 97 3.20 17.91 -8.76
N LEU A 98 3.73 18.23 -7.58
CA LEU A 98 2.92 18.58 -6.41
C LEU A 98 2.22 19.93 -6.57
N GLU A 99 2.83 20.91 -7.23
CA GLU A 99 2.23 22.21 -7.53
C GLU A 99 0.96 22.08 -8.40
N ARG A 100 0.93 21.08 -9.28
CA ARG A 100 -0.22 20.78 -10.15
C ARG A 100 -1.37 20.08 -9.43
N VAL A 101 -1.16 19.65 -8.18
CA VAL A 101 -2.18 18.97 -7.38
C VAL A 101 -2.98 20.00 -6.57
N PRO A 102 -4.33 19.93 -6.61
CA PRO A 102 -5.20 20.72 -5.74
C PRO A 102 -4.85 20.55 -4.25
N GLU A 103 -4.91 21.62 -3.47
CA GLU A 103 -4.42 21.64 -2.08
C GLU A 103 -5.07 20.58 -1.18
N ASN A 104 -6.37 20.33 -1.36
CA ASN A 104 -7.14 19.30 -0.66
C ASN A 104 -6.67 17.86 -0.95
N GLN A 105 -5.88 17.63 -2.00
CA GLN A 105 -5.37 16.32 -2.38
C GLN A 105 -3.85 16.19 -2.25
N ARG A 106 -3.15 17.27 -1.87
CA ARG A 106 -1.69 17.32 -1.85
C ARG A 106 -1.09 16.24 -0.97
N ASP A 107 -1.59 16.04 0.24
CA ASP A 107 -1.03 15.03 1.16
C ASP A 107 -1.13 13.60 0.62
N ARG A 108 -2.26 13.26 0.00
CA ARG A 108 -2.46 11.94 -0.61
C ARG A 108 -1.62 11.79 -1.88
N ALA A 109 -1.52 12.84 -2.69
CA ALA A 109 -0.72 12.83 -3.91
C ALA A 109 0.79 12.79 -3.61
N ARG A 110 1.22 13.39 -2.49
CA ARG A 110 2.62 13.44 -2.06
C ARG A 110 3.26 12.05 -2.07
N VAL A 111 2.64 11.10 -1.41
CA VAL A 111 3.16 9.72 -1.30
C VAL A 111 3.06 8.97 -2.64
N SER A 112 1.98 9.18 -3.41
CA SER A 112 1.78 8.46 -4.69
C SER A 112 2.75 8.94 -5.79
N ILE A 113 2.98 10.26 -5.86
CA ILE A 113 3.98 10.87 -6.74
C ILE A 113 5.37 10.39 -6.33
N ALA A 114 5.68 10.44 -5.03
CA ALA A 114 6.97 10.00 -4.52
C ALA A 114 7.29 8.55 -4.90
N ARG A 115 6.33 7.65 -4.71
CA ARG A 115 6.47 6.23 -5.07
C ARG A 115 6.72 6.06 -6.56
N THR A 116 5.97 6.78 -7.40
CA THR A 116 6.10 6.70 -8.87
C THR A 116 7.49 7.13 -9.33
N LEU A 117 8.00 8.25 -8.82
CA LEU A 117 9.32 8.79 -9.18
C LEU A 117 10.48 7.88 -8.74
N VAL A 118 10.44 7.38 -7.51
CA VAL A 118 11.50 6.48 -7.01
C VAL A 118 11.51 5.15 -7.79
N LEU A 119 10.33 4.61 -8.12
CA LEU A 119 10.21 3.39 -8.92
C LEU A 119 10.65 3.59 -10.36
N SER A 120 10.34 4.73 -10.99
CA SER A 120 10.79 5.03 -12.36
C SER A 120 12.31 5.18 -12.42
N GLN A 121 12.92 5.91 -11.49
CA GLN A 121 14.38 6.04 -11.40
C GLN A 121 15.07 4.67 -11.25
N SER A 122 14.55 3.82 -10.36
CA SER A 122 15.10 2.47 -10.16
C SER A 122 15.01 1.60 -11.41
N ARG A 123 13.98 1.79 -12.25
CA ARG A 123 13.84 1.10 -13.54
C ARG A 123 14.82 1.64 -14.59
N SER A 124 14.96 2.96 -14.69
CA SER A 124 15.92 3.60 -15.60
C SER A 124 17.37 3.21 -15.28
N GLN A 125 17.72 3.10 -14.00
CA GLN A 125 19.06 2.67 -13.57
C GLN A 125 19.35 1.20 -13.92
N ARG A 126 18.34 0.33 -13.92
CA ARG A 126 18.49 -1.08 -14.36
C ARG A 126 18.63 -1.23 -15.88
N GLN A 127 18.23 -0.22 -16.66
CA GLN A 127 18.29 -0.25 -18.12
C GLN A 127 19.60 0.30 -18.70
N ASN A 128 20.51 0.83 -17.88
CA ASN A 128 21.87 1.24 -18.27
C ASN A 128 22.98 0.30 -17.74
N PRO A 129 23.09 -0.97 -18.18
CA PRO A 129 24.26 -1.81 -17.93
C PRO A 129 25.37 -1.69 -18.99
N LYS A 130 25.41 -0.63 -19.82
CA LYS A 130 26.44 -0.46 -20.86
C LYS A 130 27.59 0.47 -20.42
N SER A 131 28.51 -0.05 -19.61
CA SER A 131 29.93 0.38 -19.62
C SER A 131 30.88 -0.58 -18.88
N ALA A 132 30.55 -1.88 -18.78
CA ALA A 132 31.39 -2.85 -18.08
C ALA A 132 31.67 -4.09 -18.92
N VAL A 133 32.12 -3.93 -20.17
CA VAL A 133 33.05 -4.86 -20.86
C VAL A 133 33.78 -4.05 -21.93
N ALA A 134 34.95 -3.52 -21.58
CA ALA A 134 35.97 -3.08 -22.53
C ALA A 134 37.32 -3.27 -21.86
N VAL A 135 37.80 -4.51 -21.84
CA VAL A 135 39.22 -4.90 -21.74
C VAL A 135 39.40 -6.13 -22.60
#